data_AF-A0A6B1KLC1-F1
#
_entry.id   AF-A0A6B1KLC1-F1
#
_cell.length_a   1.000
_cell.length_b   1.000
_cell.length_c   1.000
_cell.angle_alpha   90.00
_cell.angle_beta   90.00
_cell.angle_gamma   90.00
#
_symmetry.space_group_name_H-M   'P 1'
#
loop_
_entity.id
_entity.type
_entity.pdbx_description
1 polymer ?
#
loop_
_entity_poly.entity_id
_entity_poly.type
_entity_poly.pdbx_seq_one_letter_code
_entity_poly.pdbx_strand_id
1 'polypeptide(L)'
;AADGFTWLNTVSSIGAFLLGLSTLPFLYNVWKTAQQGERVEVNDPWGYGRSLEWATSCPPPRHNFVTLPRIRSESPAFDLHHPDVAQLDEAENTGRRDVVEADGHKGERP
;
A
#
# COMPACT_ATOMS: atom_id res chain seq x y z
N ALA A 1 -10.51 48.07 -13.67
CA ALA A 1 -10.91 46.95 -12.80
C ALA A 1 -9.99 45.78 -13.16
N ALA A 2 -9.20 45.27 -12.23
CA ALA A 2 -8.58 43.97 -12.44
C ALA A 2 -9.66 42.95 -12.12
N ASP A 3 -10.20 42.29 -13.15
CA ASP A 3 -11.28 41.32 -12.98
C ASP A 3 -10.84 40.26 -11.97
N GLY A 4 -11.71 39.91 -11.01
CA GLY A 4 -11.38 39.06 -9.85
C GLY A 4 -10.78 37.69 -10.21
N PHE A 5 -10.90 37.27 -11.47
CA PHE A 5 -10.28 36.07 -12.02
C PHE A 5 -8.79 36.23 -12.36
N THR A 6 -8.31 37.43 -12.71
CA THR A 6 -6.90 37.65 -13.09
C THR A 6 -5.96 37.34 -11.93
N TRP A 7 -6.34 37.76 -10.72
CA TRP A 7 -5.59 37.46 -9.50
C TRP A 7 -5.56 35.95 -9.22
N LEU A 8 -6.72 35.29 -9.26
CA LEU A 8 -6.83 33.85 -9.03
C LEU A 8 -6.00 33.04 -10.04
N ASN A 9 -6.07 33.39 -11.33
CA ASN A 9 -5.26 32.74 -12.37
C ASN A 9 -3.76 32.95 -12.17
N THR A 10 -3.34 34.12 -11.68
CA THR A 10 -1.93 34.41 -11.38
C THR A 10 -1.42 33.52 -10.24
N VAL A 11 -2.20 33.43 -9.15
CA VAL A 11 -1.87 32.55 -8.02
C VAL A 11 -1.84 31.08 -8.45
N SER A 12 -2.81 30.63 -9.23
CA SER A 12 -2.84 29.27 -9.78
C SER A 12 -1.62 28.96 -10.65
N SER A 13 -1.18 29.91 -11.47
CA SER A 13 0.00 29.75 -12.33
C SER A 13 1.28 29.61 -11.51
N ILE A 14 1.46 30.44 -10.47
CA ILE A 14 2.58 30.32 -9.54
C ILE A 14 2.56 28.95 -8.85
N GLY A 15 1.39 28.50 -8.38
CA GLY A 15 1.22 27.17 -7.80
C GLY A 15 1.58 26.05 -8.77
N ALA A 16 1.17 26.15 -10.04
CA ALA A 16 1.51 25.17 -11.07
C ALA A 16 3.02 25.10 -11.34
N PHE A 17 3.72 26.24 -11.37
CA PHE A 17 5.18 26.25 -11.48
C PHE A 17 5.87 25.63 -10.27
N LEU A 18 5.40 25.92 -9.05
CA LEU A 18 5.93 25.31 -7.83
C LEU A 18 5.71 23.80 -7.79
N LEU A 19 4.54 23.32 -8.20
CA LEU A 19 4.25 21.90 -8.35
C LEU A 19 5.11 21.27 -9.45
N GLY A 20 5.35 21.96 -10.56
CA GLY A 20 6.28 21.52 -11.60
C GLY A 20 7.70 21.37 -11.06
N LEU A 21 8.20 22.39 -10.35
CA LEU A 21 9.53 22.38 -9.75
C LEU A 21 9.68 21.30 -8.65
N SER A 22 8.61 20.99 -7.91
CA SER A 22 8.66 19.95 -6.87
C SER A 22 8.85 18.53 -7.44
N THR A 23 8.56 18.31 -8.73
CA THR A 23 8.86 17.03 -9.38
C THR A 23 10.36 16.79 -9.58
N LEU A 24 11.18 17.85 -9.66
CA LEU A 24 12.62 17.73 -9.88
C LEU A 24 13.36 16.97 -8.75
N PRO A 25 13.20 17.32 -7.46
CA PRO A 25 13.83 16.54 -6.38
C PRO A 25 13.31 15.11 -6.31
N PHE A 26 12.04 14.85 -6.64
CA PHE A 26 11.50 13.48 -6.72
C PHE A 26 12.19 12.66 -7.81
N LEU A 27 12.27 13.20 -9.04
CA LEU A 27 12.95 12.53 -10.15
C LEU A 27 14.44 12.32 -9.88
N TYR A 28 15.10 13.33 -9.29
CA TYR A 28 16.49 13.21 -8.87
C TYR A 28 16.68 12.09 -7.84
N ASN A 29 15.80 11.99 -6.85
CA ASN A 29 15.85 10.93 -5.85
C ASN A 29 15.70 9.55 -6.48
N VAL A 30 14.71 9.35 -7.35
CA VAL A 30 14.49 8.09 -8.09
C VAL A 30 15.71 7.72 -8.94
N TRP A 31 16.28 8.68 -9.68
CA TRP A 31 17.46 8.41 -10.50
C TRP A 31 18.67 8.03 -9.65
N LYS A 32 18.92 8.76 -8.56
CA LYS A 32 20.05 8.50 -7.66
C LYS A 32 19.91 7.14 -6.97
N THR A 33 18.73 6.80 -6.44
CA THR A 33 18.52 5.53 -5.74
C THR A 33 18.50 4.34 -6.70
N ALA A 34 18.03 4.51 -7.94
CA ALA A 34 18.11 3.47 -8.96
C ALA A 34 19.57 3.13 -9.33
N GLN A 35 20.47 4.11 -9.34
CA GLN A 35 21.87 3.92 -9.76
C GLN A 35 22.81 3.57 -8.60
N GLN A 36 22.57 4.10 -7.40
CA GLN A 36 23.49 4.07 -6.26
C GLN A 36 22.81 3.68 -4.93
N GLY A 37 21.54 3.31 -4.95
CA GLY A 37 20.82 2.93 -3.73
C GLY A 37 21.38 1.67 -3.07
N GLU A 38 21.35 1.64 -1.74
CA GLU A 38 21.67 0.45 -0.96
C GLU A 38 20.69 -0.68 -1.31
N ARG A 39 21.20 -1.92 -1.41
CA ARG A 39 20.34 -3.05 -1.74
C ARG A 39 19.58 -3.50 -0.50
N VAL A 40 18.30 -3.76 -0.69
CA VAL A 40 17.44 -4.31 0.36
C VAL A 40 17.60 -5.83 0.32
N GLU A 41 18.18 -6.42 1.36
CA GLU A 41 18.38 -7.87 1.50
C GLU A 41 17.22 -8.57 2.25
N VAL A 42 16.16 -7.83 2.57
CA VAL A 42 14.97 -8.31 3.30
C VAL A 42 13.74 -8.33 2.40
N ASN A 43 12.79 -9.22 2.69
CA ASN A 43 11.53 -9.31 1.94
C ASN A 43 10.60 -8.11 2.20
N ASP A 44 10.63 -7.57 3.42
CA ASP A 44 9.84 -6.40 3.83
C ASP A 44 10.76 -5.31 4.41
N PRO A 45 11.17 -4.30 3.62
CA PRO A 45 11.97 -3.18 4.10
C PRO A 45 11.21 -2.25 5.08
N TRP A 46 9.89 -2.33 5.15
CA TRP A 46 9.05 -1.46 5.99
C TRP A 46 8.59 -2.15 7.28
N GLY A 47 8.70 -3.48 7.35
CA GLY A 47 8.52 -4.33 8.53
C GLY A 47 7.09 -4.74 8.87
N TYR A 48 6.08 -4.07 8.29
CA TYR A 48 4.65 -4.29 8.58
C TYR A 48 3.80 -4.45 7.31
N GLY A 49 4.40 -4.93 6.22
CA GLY A 49 3.73 -5.25 4.97
C GLY A 49 2.64 -6.32 5.15
N ARG A 50 1.43 -6.08 4.62
CA ARG A 50 0.26 -6.94 4.85
C ARG A 50 0.03 -7.95 3.73
N SER A 51 -0.02 -7.47 2.50
CA SER A 51 -0.30 -8.24 1.28
C SER A 51 0.84 -9.19 0.93
N LEU A 52 0.56 -10.19 0.09
CA LEU A 52 1.54 -11.21 -0.35
C LEU A 52 2.79 -10.64 -1.02
N GLU A 53 2.75 -9.42 -1.55
CA GLU A 53 3.91 -8.77 -2.18
C GLU A 53 5.09 -8.56 -1.21
N TRP A 54 4.83 -8.56 0.09
CA TRP A 54 5.85 -8.42 1.15
C TRP A 54 6.36 -9.77 1.67
N ALA A 55 5.82 -10.89 1.17
CA ALA A 55 6.30 -12.23 1.48
C ALA A 55 7.35 -12.76 0.47
N THR A 56 7.66 -11.98 -0.57
CA THR A 56 8.64 -12.34 -1.61
C THR A 56 9.92 -11.53 -1.50
N SER A 57 10.98 -11.97 -2.18
CA SER A 57 12.28 -11.29 -2.15
C SER A 57 12.24 -9.92 -2.84
N CYS A 58 13.13 -9.03 -2.42
CA CYS A 58 13.37 -7.74 -3.06
C CYS A 58 14.76 -7.75 -3.74
N PRO A 59 14.88 -7.86 -5.07
CA PRO A 59 13.84 -7.86 -6.10
C PRO A 59 13.08 -9.19 -6.22
N PRO A 60 11.83 -9.19 -6.74
CA PRO A 60 11.05 -10.41 -6.92
C PRO A 60 11.68 -11.35 -7.96
N PRO A 61 11.58 -12.69 -7.79
CA PRO A 61 12.00 -13.65 -8.79
C PRO A 61 11.09 -13.59 -10.03
N ARG A 62 11.55 -14.13 -11.17
CA ARG A 62 10.81 -14.07 -12.45
C ARG A 62 9.37 -14.61 -12.38
N HIS A 63 9.08 -15.51 -11.46
CA HIS A 63 7.77 -16.14 -11.27
C HIS A 63 7.05 -15.63 -10.01
N ASN A 64 7.43 -14.44 -9.52
CA ASN A 64 6.95 -13.73 -8.34
C ASN A 64 7.18 -14.41 -6.99
N PHE A 65 7.01 -15.73 -6.86
CA PHE A 65 7.14 -16.46 -5.60
C PHE A 65 8.01 -17.70 -5.74
N VAL A 66 8.87 -17.95 -4.75
CA VAL A 66 9.59 -19.23 -4.61
C VAL A 66 8.71 -20.21 -3.82
N THR A 67 8.08 -19.73 -2.75
CA THR A 67 7.16 -20.49 -1.89
C THR A 67 6.01 -19.59 -1.47
N LEU A 68 4.79 -20.11 -1.48
CA LEU A 68 3.60 -19.37 -1.01
C LEU A 68 3.35 -19.61 0.48
N PRO A 69 3.20 -18.54 1.29
CA PRO A 69 2.79 -18.68 2.68
C PRO A 69 1.32 -19.11 2.77
N ARG A 70 0.93 -19.70 3.90
CA ARG A 70 -0.45 -20.11 4.15
C ARG A 70 -1.33 -18.88 4.40
N ILE A 71 -2.39 -18.73 3.61
CA ILE A 71 -3.33 -17.60 3.73
C ILE A 71 -4.40 -17.96 4.76
N ARG A 72 -4.41 -17.22 5.88
CA ARG A 72 -5.39 -17.38 6.97
C ARG A 72 -6.17 -16.11 7.30
N SER A 73 -5.71 -14.98 6.79
CA SER A 73 -6.30 -13.65 6.97
C SER A 73 -6.13 -12.81 5.70
N GLU A 74 -6.66 -11.60 5.71
CA GLU A 74 -6.43 -10.54 4.73
C GLU A 74 -4.99 -9.99 4.72
N SER A 75 -4.18 -10.29 5.75
CA SER A 75 -2.81 -9.81 5.92
C SER A 75 -1.77 -10.95 6.01
N PRO A 76 -1.68 -11.82 5.00
CA PRO A 76 -0.88 -13.05 5.07
C PRO A 76 0.64 -12.84 5.20
N ALA A 77 1.20 -11.74 4.70
CA ALA A 77 2.63 -11.44 4.90
C ALA A 77 2.91 -10.96 6.33
N PHE A 78 2.00 -10.17 6.90
CA PHE A 78 2.10 -9.70 8.28
C PHE A 78 2.06 -10.88 9.25
N ASP A 79 1.11 -11.80 9.08
CA ASP A 79 0.96 -12.97 9.96
C ASP A 79 2.18 -13.90 9.94
N LEU A 80 2.88 -13.96 8.79
CA LEU A 80 4.12 -14.71 8.66
C LEU A 80 5.26 -14.09 9.45
N HIS A 81 5.35 -12.75 9.47
CA HIS A 81 6.41 -12.01 10.13
C HIS A 81 6.13 -11.74 11.63
N HIS A 82 4.86 -11.70 12.02
CA HIS A 82 4.39 -11.39 13.39
C HIS A 82 3.40 -12.47 13.90
N PRO A 83 3.88 -13.72 14.12
CA PRO A 83 3.01 -14.85 14.44
C PRO A 83 2.35 -14.74 15.83
N ASP A 84 2.92 -13.97 16.74
CA ASP A 84 2.37 -13.67 18.06
C ASP A 84 1.12 -12.79 17.96
N VAL A 85 1.16 -11.76 17.11
CA VAL A 85 0.02 -10.87 16.87
C VAL A 85 -1.09 -11.60 16.11
N ALA A 86 -0.73 -12.36 15.08
CA ALA A 86 -1.69 -13.13 14.30
C ALA A 86 -2.46 -14.17 15.12
N GLN A 87 -1.82 -14.79 16.12
CA GLN A 87 -2.49 -15.74 17.01
C GLN A 87 -3.50 -15.07 17.93
N LEU A 88 -3.23 -13.83 18.36
CA LEU A 88 -4.16 -13.05 19.17
C LEU A 88 -5.37 -12.63 18.34
N ASP A 89 -5.14 -12.14 17.12
CA ASP A 89 -6.21 -11.79 16.17
C ASP A 89 -7.06 -13.01 15.81
N GLU A 90 -6.45 -14.18 15.57
CA GLU A 90 -7.18 -15.43 15.31
C GLU A 90 -8.00 -15.86 16.54
N ALA A 91 -7.45 -15.75 17.75
CA ALA A 91 -8.17 -16.08 18.98
C ALA A 91 -9.36 -15.13 19.25
N GLU A 92 -9.21 -13.84 18.95
CA GLU A 92 -10.31 -12.86 19.07
C GLU A 92 -11.39 -13.07 18.00
N ASN A 93 -11.00 -13.36 16.76
CA ASN A 93 -11.91 -13.46 15.63
C ASN A 93 -12.43 -14.88 15.37
N THR A 94 -12.06 -15.86 16.20
CA THR A 94 -12.53 -17.25 16.08
C THR A 94 -14.06 -17.32 16.02
N GLY A 95 -14.61 -17.63 14.86
CA GLY A 95 -16.05 -17.78 14.62
C GLY A 95 -16.74 -16.60 13.93
N ARG A 96 -16.06 -15.45 13.77
CA ARG A 96 -16.44 -14.39 12.84
C ARG A 96 -15.84 -14.74 11.48
N ARG A 97 -16.68 -14.95 10.47
CA ARG A 97 -16.19 -15.06 9.09
C ARG A 97 -15.97 -13.66 8.55
N ASP A 98 -14.80 -13.39 8.00
CA ASP A 98 -14.41 -12.11 7.39
C ASP A 98 -15.17 -11.81 6.08
N VAL A 99 -16.18 -12.63 5.76
CA VAL A 99 -17.10 -12.37 4.68
C VAL A 99 -18.00 -11.22 5.12
N VAL A 100 -17.89 -10.08 4.45
CA VAL A 100 -18.91 -9.03 4.53
C VAL A 100 -20.23 -9.66 4.08
N GLU A 101 -21.08 -10.02 5.04
CA GLU A 101 -22.43 -10.48 4.77
C GLU A 101 -23.18 -9.30 4.12
N ALA A 102 -23.47 -9.41 2.82
CA ALA A 102 -24.31 -8.43 2.16
C ALA A 102 -25.69 -8.49 2.81
N ASP A 103 -26.07 -7.43 3.54
CA ASP A 103 -27.34 -7.32 4.24
C ASP A 103 -28.47 -7.89 3.38
N GLY A 104 -29.01 -9.03 3.83
CA GLY A 104 -30.02 -9.78 3.10
C GLY A 104 -31.26 -8.92 2.86
N HIS A 105 -31.58 -8.69 1.59
CA HIS A 105 -32.86 -8.17 1.17
C HIS A 105 -33.96 -9.03 1.80
N LYS A 106 -34.69 -8.44 2.77
CA LYS A 106 -35.79 -9.08 3.49
C LYS A 106 -36.96 -9.25 2.52
N GLY A 107 -36.90 -10.30 1.72
CA GLY A 107 -38.01 -10.76 0.90
C GLY A 107 -39.09 -11.32 1.81
N GLU A 108 -40.07 -10.50 2.16
CA GLU A 108 -41.36 -10.95 2.67
C GLU A 108 -41.93 -11.98 1.68
N ARG A 109 -42.13 -13.20 2.17
CA ARG A 109 -42.86 -14.23 1.44
C ARG A 109 -44.32 -14.24 1.94
N PRO A 110 -45.30 -14.41 1.03
CA PRO A 110 -46.74 -14.33 1.33
C PRO A 110 -47.25 -15.44 2.23
#